data_AF-A0AA88KJZ0-F1
#
_entry.id   AF-A0AA88KJZ0-F1
#
_cell.length_a   1.000
_cell.length_b   1.000
_cell.length_c   1.000
_cell.angle_alpha   90.00
_cell.angle_beta   90.00
_cell.angle_gamma   90.00
#
_symmetry.space_group_name_H-M   'P 1'
#
loop_
_entity.id
_entity.type
_entity.pdbx_description
1 polymer ?
#
loop_
_entity_poly.entity_id
_entity_poly.type
_entity_poly.pdbx_seq_one_letter_code
_entity_poly.pdbx_strand_id
1 'polypeptide(L)'
;MEVYLERSSDQAARTQQPLKRALIVYSSSDPEIFMKIVYEKFSSFVATTQNSERQAKSDIAYSYTPEKLCFLSGLDRVEYHQFATSYVDLIGRHDLLIFTLYSGGDWQAHNSSSGLEQYLLNEIESRRVSVLFLRGSHGSAPSKLGFVKASVKSGYVDFVQGTTAINLQEMNELSLKSSNIAAFMNENAQYFKKEANTTCCDLEDCYLCGIMETSLVDLKKWHVLMKSAHHPKQLSLLVHKDYKVMFTPWYGCSHKNQVSHDIVLYFCRYLLYDAFQSSESTMKTRLLNQLLNLPQFWDINVRTHVGFE
;
A
#
# COMPACT_ATOMS: atom_id res chain seq x y z
N MET A 1 13.78 56.50 -12.59
CA MET A 1 12.47 55.86 -12.38
C MET A 1 12.69 54.38 -12.56
N GLU A 2 13.14 53.73 -11.49
CA GLU A 2 13.46 52.31 -11.45
C GLU A 2 12.22 51.55 -11.01
N VAL A 3 11.75 50.65 -11.86
CA VAL A 3 10.67 49.72 -11.54
C VAL A 3 11.31 48.53 -10.85
N TYR A 4 11.15 48.45 -9.53
CA TYR A 4 11.48 47.27 -8.76
C TYR A 4 10.45 46.17 -9.06
N LEU A 5 10.92 45.09 -9.69
CA LEU A 5 10.25 43.79 -9.70
C LEU A 5 10.30 43.23 -8.28
N GLU A 6 9.23 43.44 -7.50
CA GLU A 6 9.02 42.69 -6.27
C GLU A 6 8.69 41.23 -6.60
N ARG A 7 9.61 40.38 -6.16
CA ARG A 7 9.52 38.92 -6.15
C ARG A 7 8.27 38.47 -5.42
N SER A 8 7.34 37.81 -6.11
CA SER A 8 6.38 36.93 -5.46
C SER A 8 7.07 35.59 -5.13
N SER A 9 7.86 35.56 -4.06
CA SER A 9 8.47 34.33 -3.54
C SER A 9 7.61 33.59 -2.51
N ASP A 10 6.40 34.05 -2.20
CA ASP A 10 5.60 33.55 -1.07
C ASP A 10 4.29 32.84 -1.43
N GLN A 11 4.17 32.26 -2.64
CA GLN A 11 3.12 31.28 -2.92
C GLN A 11 3.70 30.00 -3.53
N ALA A 12 3.47 28.90 -2.82
CA ALA A 12 3.62 27.50 -3.24
C ALA A 12 4.92 26.74 -2.94
N ALA A 13 5.61 27.06 -1.83
CA ALA A 13 6.27 26.00 -1.05
C ALA A 13 5.21 25.18 -0.28
N ARG A 14 4.20 24.62 -0.99
CA ARG A 14 3.55 23.41 -0.49
C ARG A 14 4.64 22.36 -0.62
N THR A 15 5.22 21.92 0.48
CA THR A 15 6.15 20.78 0.52
C THR A 15 5.46 19.61 -0.16
N GLN A 16 5.72 19.41 -1.46
CA GLN A 16 5.23 18.26 -2.18
C GLN A 16 5.79 17.04 -1.47
N GLN A 17 4.91 16.19 -0.95
CA GLN A 17 5.32 14.96 -0.29
C GLN A 17 6.24 14.18 -1.26
N PRO A 18 7.37 13.64 -0.79
CA PRO A 18 8.28 12.93 -1.68
C PRO A 18 7.57 11.73 -2.31
N LEU A 19 7.71 11.61 -3.63
CA LEU A 19 7.18 10.48 -4.38
C LEU A 19 7.86 9.17 -3.98
N LYS A 20 7.10 8.09 -3.97
CA LYS A 20 7.48 6.78 -3.44
C LYS A 20 7.74 5.78 -4.56
N ARG A 21 8.59 4.76 -4.34
CA ARG A 21 8.75 3.67 -5.32
C ARG A 21 7.94 2.46 -4.90
N ALA A 22 7.28 1.81 -5.86
CA ALA A 22 6.50 0.60 -5.63
C ALA A 22 7.08 -0.60 -6.40
N LEU A 23 7.02 -1.78 -5.78
CA LEU A 23 7.41 -3.06 -6.37
C LEU A 23 6.22 -4.01 -6.36
N ILE A 24 5.81 -4.48 -7.54
CA ILE A 24 4.84 -5.57 -7.68
C ILE A 24 5.59 -6.90 -7.60
N VAL A 25 5.29 -7.68 -6.58
CA VAL A 25 5.82 -9.04 -6.40
C VAL A 25 4.75 -10.02 -6.87
N TYR A 26 5.01 -10.73 -7.96
CA TYR A 26 4.04 -11.62 -8.61
C TYR A 26 4.48 -13.08 -8.68
N SER A 27 3.56 -14.02 -8.89
CA SER A 27 3.88 -15.42 -9.21
C SER A 27 3.62 -15.68 -10.69
N SER A 28 4.43 -16.53 -11.32
CA SER A 28 4.18 -17.01 -12.70
C SER A 28 2.84 -17.75 -12.84
N SER A 29 2.23 -18.18 -11.73
CA SER A 29 0.89 -18.75 -11.69
C SER A 29 -0.24 -17.70 -11.70
N ASP A 30 0.07 -16.40 -11.57
CA ASP A 30 -0.95 -15.34 -11.66
C ASP A 30 -1.51 -15.22 -13.08
N PRO A 31 -2.85 -15.10 -13.26
CA PRO A 31 -3.43 -14.94 -14.58
C PRO A 31 -2.91 -13.67 -15.28
N GLU A 32 -2.53 -13.80 -16.56
CA GLU A 32 -1.93 -12.69 -17.32
C GLU A 32 -2.83 -11.45 -17.36
N ILE A 33 -4.14 -11.64 -17.57
CA ILE A 33 -5.12 -10.54 -17.57
C ILE A 33 -5.16 -9.82 -16.22
N PHE A 34 -5.07 -10.55 -15.11
CA PHE A 34 -5.03 -9.95 -13.78
C PHE A 34 -3.78 -9.10 -13.61
N MET A 35 -2.62 -9.62 -14.02
CA MET A 35 -1.34 -8.90 -13.95
C MET A 35 -1.32 -7.64 -14.83
N LYS A 36 -1.89 -7.71 -16.03
CA LYS A 36 -2.05 -6.54 -16.91
C LYS A 36 -2.82 -5.44 -16.19
N ILE A 37 -3.94 -5.78 -15.53
CA ILE A 37 -4.78 -4.77 -14.89
C ILE A 37 -4.16 -4.23 -13.60
N VAL A 38 -3.43 -5.05 -12.83
CA VAL A 38 -2.59 -4.58 -11.71
C VAL A 38 -1.61 -3.52 -12.22
N TYR A 39 -0.86 -3.85 -13.27
CA TYR A 39 0.15 -2.96 -13.81
C TYR A 39 -0.45 -1.66 -14.35
N GLU A 40 -1.54 -1.72 -15.10
CA GLU A 40 -2.25 -0.55 -15.61
C GLU A 40 -2.74 0.35 -14.45
N LYS A 41 -3.35 -0.23 -13.40
CA LYS A 41 -3.86 0.52 -12.25
C LYS A 41 -2.73 1.26 -11.53
N PHE A 42 -1.68 0.57 -11.11
CA PHE A 42 -0.60 1.20 -10.37
C PHE A 42 0.24 2.14 -11.23
N SER A 43 0.38 1.88 -12.53
CA SER A 43 1.06 2.80 -13.46
C SER A 43 0.37 4.15 -13.54
N SER A 44 -0.97 4.19 -13.38
CA SER A 44 -1.72 5.44 -13.36
C SER A 44 -1.44 6.33 -12.14
N PHE A 45 -0.76 5.82 -11.11
CA PHE A 45 -0.33 6.59 -9.92
C PHE A 45 1.11 7.12 -10.00
N VAL A 46 1.82 6.77 -11.07
CA VAL A 46 3.20 7.19 -11.33
C VAL A 46 3.19 8.59 -11.95
N ALA A 47 3.87 9.52 -11.29
CA ALA A 47 4.13 10.86 -11.78
C ALA A 47 4.90 10.82 -13.11
N THR A 48 4.48 11.62 -14.08
CA THR A 48 5.14 11.71 -15.38
C THR A 48 5.60 13.13 -15.65
N THR A 49 6.87 13.28 -16.04
CA THR A 49 7.50 14.59 -16.29
C THR A 49 7.06 15.24 -17.61
N GLN A 50 6.19 14.61 -18.39
CA GLN A 50 5.78 15.11 -19.70
C GLN A 50 4.26 15.14 -19.79
N ASN A 51 3.76 16.12 -20.55
CA ASN A 51 2.41 16.15 -21.15
C ASN A 51 2.17 14.95 -22.09
N SER A 52 2.70 13.77 -21.78
CA SER A 52 2.34 12.53 -22.44
C SER A 52 0.86 12.33 -22.15
N GLU A 53 0.04 12.71 -23.12
CA GLU A 53 -1.26 12.10 -23.33
C GLU A 53 -1.02 10.60 -23.37
N ARG A 54 -0.99 9.96 -22.20
CA ARG A 54 -1.05 8.52 -22.11
C ARG A 54 -2.45 8.22 -22.63
N GLN A 55 -2.61 8.01 -23.93
CA GLN A 55 -3.84 7.47 -24.45
C GLN A 55 -3.90 6.04 -23.94
N ALA A 56 -4.84 5.78 -23.04
CA ALA A 56 -5.21 4.45 -22.65
C ALA A 56 -5.63 3.67 -23.91
N LYS A 57 -4.72 2.88 -24.49
CA LYS A 57 -5.00 1.95 -25.60
C LYS A 57 -5.71 0.66 -25.13
N SER A 58 -6.37 0.70 -23.98
CA SER A 58 -6.94 -0.45 -23.29
C SER A 58 -8.42 -0.18 -23.02
N ASP A 59 -9.30 -1.05 -23.49
CA ASP A 59 -10.74 -1.05 -23.18
C ASP A 59 -11.03 -1.27 -21.68
N ILE A 60 -9.98 -1.49 -20.88
CA ILE A 60 -10.01 -1.78 -19.44
C ILE A 60 -9.38 -0.62 -18.64
N ALA A 61 -8.91 0.43 -19.29
CA ALA A 61 -8.09 1.45 -18.64
C ALA A 61 -8.85 2.28 -17.61
N TYR A 62 -8.22 2.44 -16.44
CA TYR A 62 -8.62 3.43 -15.44
C TYR A 62 -8.36 4.85 -15.97
N SER A 63 -9.20 5.80 -15.57
CA SER A 63 -8.94 7.22 -15.78
C SER A 63 -7.57 7.59 -15.19
N TYR A 64 -6.76 8.32 -15.95
CA TYR A 64 -5.44 8.75 -15.47
C TYR A 64 -5.59 9.61 -14.22
N THR A 65 -4.84 9.25 -13.19
CA THR A 65 -4.78 10.04 -11.96
C THR A 65 -4.16 11.40 -12.30
N PRO A 66 -4.79 12.52 -11.91
CA PRO A 66 -4.18 13.83 -12.09
C PRO A 66 -2.78 13.87 -11.46
N GLU A 67 -1.81 14.50 -12.14
CA GLU A 67 -0.40 14.51 -11.71
C GLU A 67 -0.22 14.97 -10.25
N LYS A 68 -1.01 15.94 -9.80
CA LYS A 68 -1.01 16.42 -8.40
C LYS A 68 -1.41 15.37 -7.36
N LEU A 69 -2.08 14.30 -7.77
CA LEU A 69 -2.54 13.19 -6.95
C LEU A 69 -1.64 11.95 -7.10
N CYS A 70 -0.75 11.90 -8.09
CA CYS A 70 0.26 10.86 -8.21
C CYS A 70 1.12 10.81 -6.94
N PHE A 71 1.49 9.60 -6.53
CA PHE A 71 2.28 9.36 -5.33
C PHE A 71 3.48 8.46 -5.58
N LEU A 72 3.57 7.88 -6.79
CA LEU A 72 4.69 7.04 -7.17
C LEU A 72 5.66 7.77 -8.09
N SER A 73 6.96 7.58 -7.87
CA SER A 73 8.02 7.98 -8.79
C SER A 73 8.38 6.87 -9.79
N GLY A 74 7.99 5.63 -9.48
CA GLY A 74 8.25 4.47 -10.33
C GLY A 74 7.49 3.23 -9.85
N LEU A 75 7.31 2.31 -10.78
CA LEU A 75 6.65 1.03 -10.57
C LEU A 75 7.49 -0.07 -11.22
N ASP A 76 8.11 -0.89 -10.38
CA ASP A 76 8.86 -2.06 -10.81
C ASP A 76 8.02 -3.33 -10.60
N ARG A 77 8.38 -4.43 -11.28
CA ARG A 77 7.77 -5.74 -11.06
C ARG A 77 8.84 -6.83 -11.03
N VAL A 78 8.62 -7.84 -10.20
CA VAL A 78 9.54 -8.96 -10.04
C VAL A 78 8.77 -10.24 -9.74
N GLU A 79 9.21 -11.36 -10.29
CA GLU A 79 8.63 -12.64 -9.95
C GLU A 79 9.09 -13.07 -8.55
N TYR A 80 8.22 -13.75 -7.81
CA TYR A 80 8.41 -14.07 -6.40
C TYR A 80 9.72 -14.84 -6.14
N HIS A 81 10.10 -15.77 -7.02
CA HIS A 81 11.35 -16.51 -6.87
C HIS A 81 12.59 -15.60 -6.93
N GLN A 82 12.57 -14.56 -7.78
CA GLN A 82 13.64 -13.57 -7.91
C GLN A 82 13.62 -12.58 -6.75
N PHE A 83 12.43 -12.23 -6.27
CA PHE A 83 12.28 -11.43 -5.06
C PHE A 83 12.92 -12.15 -3.87
N ALA A 84 12.67 -13.45 -3.72
CA ALA A 84 13.21 -14.25 -2.63
C ALA A 84 14.74 -14.37 -2.64
N THR A 85 15.39 -14.23 -3.80
CA THR A 85 16.86 -14.24 -3.89
C THR A 85 17.49 -12.86 -3.65
N SER A 86 16.76 -11.78 -3.89
CA SER A 86 17.31 -10.41 -3.94
C SER A 86 16.58 -9.42 -3.03
N TYR A 87 15.85 -9.92 -2.03
CA TYR A 87 14.92 -9.10 -1.23
C TYR A 87 15.58 -7.95 -0.48
N VAL A 88 16.83 -8.09 -0.01
CA VAL A 88 17.53 -7.02 0.73
C VAL A 88 17.68 -5.76 -0.12
N ASP A 89 18.16 -5.92 -1.35
CA ASP A 89 18.36 -4.81 -2.28
C ASP A 89 17.02 -4.25 -2.78
N LEU A 90 16.09 -5.14 -3.12
CA LEU A 90 14.76 -4.74 -3.61
C LEU A 90 13.98 -3.97 -2.54
N ILE A 91 13.93 -4.43 -1.30
CA ILE A 91 13.21 -3.74 -0.23
C ILE A 91 13.88 -2.39 0.09
N GLY A 92 15.21 -2.32 0.07
CA GLY A 92 15.94 -1.06 0.33
C GLY A 92 15.65 0.05 -0.69
N ARG A 93 15.09 -0.27 -1.86
CA ARG A 93 14.79 0.70 -2.94
C ARG A 93 13.31 1.04 -3.09
N HIS A 94 12.42 0.35 -2.37
CA HIS A 94 10.97 0.49 -2.54
C HIS A 94 10.27 0.77 -1.21
N ASP A 95 9.36 1.74 -1.23
CA ASP A 95 8.57 2.10 -0.06
C ASP A 95 7.26 1.30 0.04
N LEU A 96 6.78 0.75 -1.09
CA LEU A 96 5.55 -0.03 -1.20
C LEU A 96 5.83 -1.36 -1.90
N LEU A 97 5.51 -2.46 -1.22
CA LEU A 97 5.46 -3.80 -1.80
C LEU A 97 4.01 -4.18 -2.07
N ILE A 98 3.73 -4.65 -3.27
CA ILE A 98 2.40 -5.06 -3.70
C ILE A 98 2.46 -6.55 -4.02
N PHE A 99 1.86 -7.37 -3.15
CA PHE A 99 1.80 -8.82 -3.32
C PHE A 99 0.50 -9.21 -4.03
N THR A 100 0.64 -9.91 -5.14
CA THR A 100 -0.45 -10.43 -5.98
C THR A 100 -1.01 -11.75 -5.44
N LEU A 101 -1.96 -12.36 -6.16
CA LEU A 101 -2.77 -13.51 -5.72
C LEU A 101 -1.95 -14.73 -5.27
N TYR A 102 -1.02 -15.20 -6.09
CA TYR A 102 -0.23 -16.38 -5.78
C TYR A 102 1.18 -16.06 -5.30
N SER A 103 1.52 -14.78 -5.10
CA SER A 103 2.81 -14.38 -4.55
C SER A 103 3.02 -15.01 -3.16
N GLY A 104 4.13 -15.74 -3.00
CA GLY A 104 4.43 -16.54 -1.81
C GLY A 104 3.91 -17.98 -1.83
N GLY A 105 3.05 -18.38 -2.78
CA GLY A 105 2.46 -19.73 -2.82
C GLY A 105 3.48 -20.85 -3.09
N ASP A 106 4.48 -20.60 -3.93
CA ASP A 106 5.52 -21.58 -4.30
C ASP A 106 6.68 -21.67 -3.28
N TRP A 107 6.45 -21.25 -2.03
CA TRP A 107 7.47 -21.23 -0.98
C TRP A 107 8.07 -22.62 -0.71
N GLN A 108 7.30 -23.70 -0.91
CA GLN A 108 7.76 -25.06 -0.61
C GLN A 108 8.59 -25.70 -1.74
N ALA A 109 8.57 -25.16 -2.96
CA ALA A 109 9.30 -25.76 -4.09
C ALA A 109 10.79 -25.41 -4.09
N HIS A 110 11.19 -24.38 -3.35
CA HIS A 110 12.57 -23.93 -3.28
C HIS A 110 13.01 -23.87 -1.82
N ASN A 111 14.05 -24.65 -1.47
CA ASN A 111 14.79 -24.62 -0.20
C ASN A 111 15.49 -23.26 0.06
N SER A 112 14.97 -22.14 -0.45
CA SER A 112 15.64 -20.86 -0.54
C SER A 112 15.03 -19.84 0.44
N SER A 113 15.88 -19.47 1.40
CA SER A 113 15.80 -18.35 2.34
C SER A 113 14.97 -18.54 3.62
N SER A 114 15.56 -19.27 4.59
CA SER A 114 15.13 -19.30 6.00
C SER A 114 15.11 -17.91 6.71
N GLY A 115 15.40 -16.82 5.99
CA GLY A 115 15.44 -15.45 6.52
C GLY A 115 14.51 -14.44 5.83
N LEU A 116 13.91 -14.73 4.67
CA LEU A 116 13.08 -13.74 3.97
C LEU A 116 11.85 -13.35 4.81
N GLU A 117 11.12 -14.33 5.35
CA GLU A 117 9.94 -14.08 6.19
C GLU A 117 10.30 -13.19 7.38
N GLN A 118 11.34 -13.58 8.12
CA GLN A 118 11.79 -12.84 9.29
C GLN A 118 12.29 -11.43 8.92
N TYR A 119 13.03 -11.30 7.81
CA TYR A 119 13.50 -10.01 7.34
C TYR A 119 12.33 -9.10 6.96
N LEU A 120 11.40 -9.59 6.14
CA LEU A 120 10.23 -8.83 5.72
C LEU A 120 9.35 -8.44 6.91
N LEU A 121 9.16 -9.35 7.88
CA LEU A 121 8.50 -9.02 9.15
C LEU A 121 9.23 -7.90 9.89
N ASN A 122 10.56 -7.97 10.03
CA ASN A 122 11.34 -6.93 10.69
C ASN A 122 11.19 -5.56 9.99
N GLU A 123 11.16 -5.54 8.65
CA GLU A 123 10.95 -4.31 7.86
C GLU A 123 9.54 -3.73 8.07
N ILE A 124 8.52 -4.59 8.12
CA ILE A 124 7.11 -4.21 8.36
C ILE A 124 6.94 -3.69 9.80
N GLU A 125 7.45 -4.41 10.79
CA GLU A 125 7.39 -4.04 12.21
C GLU A 125 8.16 -2.75 12.49
N SER A 126 9.29 -2.54 11.78
CA SER A 126 10.05 -1.29 11.81
C SER A 126 9.40 -0.18 10.98
N ARG A 127 8.26 -0.44 10.31
CA ARG A 127 7.51 0.50 9.46
C ARG A 127 8.35 1.12 8.34
N ARG A 128 9.44 0.46 7.93
CA ARG A 128 10.31 0.91 6.85
C ARG A 128 9.68 0.69 5.48
N VAL A 129 8.86 -0.35 5.36
CA VAL A 129 8.15 -0.69 4.14
C VAL A 129 6.64 -0.72 4.37
N SER A 130 5.89 -0.29 3.36
CA SER A 130 4.45 -0.46 3.29
C SER A 130 4.12 -1.69 2.47
N VAL A 131 3.08 -2.43 2.86
CA VAL A 131 2.69 -3.67 2.20
C VAL A 131 1.22 -3.63 1.85
N LEU A 132 0.95 -3.90 0.58
CA LEU A 132 -0.39 -4.06 0.05
C LEU A 132 -0.59 -5.50 -0.41
N PHE A 133 -1.59 -6.15 0.16
CA PHE A 133 -2.03 -7.47 -0.26
C PHE A 133 -3.26 -7.33 -1.16
N LEU A 134 -3.11 -7.70 -2.43
CA LEU A 134 -4.21 -7.66 -3.40
C LEU A 134 -5.15 -8.84 -3.22
N ARG A 135 -4.57 -10.03 -3.02
CA ARG A 135 -5.28 -11.29 -2.84
C ARG A 135 -4.45 -12.28 -2.05
N GLY A 136 -5.01 -13.45 -1.76
CA GLY A 136 -4.21 -14.55 -1.26
C GLY A 136 -4.90 -15.90 -1.29
N SER A 137 -4.05 -16.91 -1.27
CA SER A 137 -4.39 -18.32 -1.27
C SER A 137 -3.64 -19.01 -0.13
N HIS A 138 -3.83 -20.31 0.03
CA HIS A 138 -3.07 -21.05 1.02
C HIS A 138 -1.56 -20.88 0.76
N GLY A 139 -0.82 -20.49 1.80
CA GLY A 139 0.63 -20.33 1.72
C GLY A 139 1.12 -19.03 1.07
N SER A 140 0.24 -18.13 0.60
CA SER A 140 0.66 -16.82 0.08
C SER A 140 1.26 -15.92 1.16
N ALA A 141 1.92 -14.83 0.74
CA ALA A 141 2.66 -13.92 1.63
C ALA A 141 1.91 -13.50 2.92
N PRO A 142 0.60 -13.16 2.91
CA PRO A 142 -0.09 -12.76 4.15
C PRO A 142 -0.23 -13.89 5.18
N SER A 143 -0.31 -15.14 4.74
CA SER A 143 -0.34 -16.31 5.64
C SER A 143 1.03 -16.55 6.27
N LYS A 144 2.09 -16.40 5.49
CA LYS A 144 3.48 -16.59 5.91
C LYS A 144 3.95 -15.51 6.89
N LEU A 145 3.50 -14.29 6.68
CA LEU A 145 3.77 -13.15 7.55
C LEU A 145 2.83 -13.09 8.77
N GLY A 146 1.99 -14.10 9.01
CA GLY A 146 1.15 -14.18 10.21
C GLY A 146 -0.02 -13.18 10.27
N PHE A 147 -0.41 -12.60 9.14
CA PHE A 147 -1.64 -11.78 9.05
C PHE A 147 -2.90 -12.65 8.87
N VAL A 148 -2.72 -13.81 8.22
CA VAL A 148 -3.76 -14.82 7.96
C VAL A 148 -3.35 -16.14 8.60
N LYS A 149 -4.32 -16.86 9.16
CA LYS A 149 -4.09 -18.14 9.83
C LYS A 149 -3.55 -19.19 8.85
N ALA A 150 -2.47 -19.87 9.23
CA ALA A 150 -1.88 -20.95 8.44
C ALA A 150 -2.85 -22.12 8.19
N SER A 151 -3.88 -22.30 9.03
CA SER A 151 -4.91 -23.34 8.88
C SER A 151 -5.88 -23.10 7.71
N VAL A 152 -5.86 -21.92 7.08
CA VAL A 152 -6.75 -21.61 5.97
C VAL A 152 -6.20 -22.25 4.70
N LYS A 153 -6.83 -23.34 4.28
CA LYS A 153 -6.38 -24.21 3.16
C LYS A 153 -6.98 -23.84 1.80
N SER A 154 -8.09 -23.11 1.78
CA SER A 154 -8.74 -22.58 0.58
C SER A 154 -8.46 -21.08 0.47
N GLY A 155 -8.54 -20.52 -0.75
CA GLY A 155 -8.46 -19.07 -0.96
C GLY A 155 -9.31 -18.32 0.07
N TYR A 156 -8.71 -17.36 0.76
CA TYR A 156 -9.39 -16.63 1.84
C TYR A 156 -9.88 -15.25 1.41
N VAL A 157 -9.54 -14.86 0.19
CA VAL A 157 -10.06 -13.68 -0.50
C VAL A 157 -11.01 -14.18 -1.58
N ASP A 158 -12.30 -13.89 -1.42
CA ASP A 158 -13.33 -14.24 -2.40
C ASP A 158 -14.12 -12.99 -2.81
N PHE A 159 -14.87 -13.08 -3.90
CA PHE A 159 -15.80 -12.05 -4.30
C PHE A 159 -16.79 -11.74 -3.19
N VAL A 160 -17.03 -10.46 -2.96
CA VAL A 160 -18.13 -10.03 -2.13
C VAL A 160 -19.40 -10.14 -2.94
N GLN A 161 -20.32 -10.99 -2.51
CA GLN A 161 -21.66 -11.03 -3.09
C GLN A 161 -22.48 -9.85 -2.56
N GLY A 162 -23.07 -9.09 -3.50
CA GLY A 162 -23.96 -7.96 -3.25
C GLY A 162 -23.27 -6.69 -2.75
N THR A 163 -24.01 -5.84 -2.05
CA THR A 163 -23.56 -4.48 -1.64
C THR A 163 -22.48 -4.52 -0.56
N THR A 164 -21.58 -3.53 -0.56
CA THR A 164 -20.60 -3.33 0.53
C THR A 164 -20.99 -2.18 1.44
N ALA A 165 -20.89 -2.40 2.75
CA ALA A 165 -21.10 -1.39 3.77
C ALA A 165 -19.78 -0.77 4.20
N ILE A 166 -19.75 0.57 4.22
CA ILE A 166 -18.61 1.34 4.71
C ILE A 166 -18.82 1.60 6.20
N ASN A 167 -17.78 1.34 6.98
CA ASN A 167 -17.75 1.66 8.41
C ASN A 167 -17.46 3.15 8.59
N LEU A 168 -18.50 3.98 8.53
CA LEU A 168 -18.36 5.43 8.61
C LEU A 168 -17.77 5.90 9.95
N GLN A 169 -18.02 5.19 11.04
CA GLN A 169 -17.42 5.53 12.33
C GLN A 169 -15.88 5.48 12.22
N GLU A 170 -15.34 4.35 11.75
CA GLU A 170 -13.90 4.17 11.61
C GLU A 170 -13.30 5.15 10.59
N MET A 171 -14.01 5.37 9.47
CA MET A 171 -13.62 6.33 8.44
C MET A 171 -13.56 7.77 8.96
N ASN A 172 -14.54 8.18 9.77
CA ASN A 172 -14.56 9.50 10.40
C ASN A 172 -13.42 9.64 11.42
N GLU A 173 -13.16 8.62 12.22
CA GLU A 173 -12.05 8.63 13.17
C GLU A 173 -10.68 8.74 12.47
N LEU A 174 -10.52 8.07 11.33
CA LEU A 174 -9.31 8.17 10.51
C LEU A 174 -9.20 9.52 9.78
N SER A 175 -10.30 10.08 9.25
CA SER A 175 -10.28 11.35 8.51
C SER A 175 -9.91 12.54 9.39
N LEU A 176 -10.21 12.49 10.69
CA LEU A 176 -9.74 13.50 11.65
C LEU A 176 -8.21 13.54 11.80
N LYS A 177 -7.51 12.46 11.42
CA LYS A 177 -6.07 12.29 11.59
C LYS A 177 -5.30 12.23 10.26
N SER A 178 -6.01 12.22 9.12
CA SER A 178 -5.44 11.98 7.80
C SER A 178 -6.07 12.88 6.76
N SER A 179 -5.23 13.71 6.12
CA SER A 179 -5.68 14.56 5.02
C SER A 179 -6.07 13.75 3.78
N ASN A 180 -5.43 12.60 3.54
CA ASN A 180 -5.79 11.71 2.43
C ASN A 180 -7.15 11.04 2.65
N ILE A 181 -7.47 10.59 3.86
CA ILE A 181 -8.79 10.00 4.15
C ILE A 181 -9.89 11.06 4.17
N ALA A 182 -9.60 12.26 4.68
CA ALA A 182 -10.53 13.39 4.60
C ALA A 182 -10.84 13.79 3.15
N ALA A 183 -9.82 13.84 2.27
CA ALA A 183 -10.00 14.11 0.85
C ALA A 183 -10.86 13.04 0.17
N PHE A 184 -10.58 11.75 0.42
CA PHE A 184 -11.39 10.65 -0.09
C PHE A 184 -12.87 10.81 0.29
N MET A 185 -13.16 11.06 1.57
CA MET A 185 -14.53 11.22 2.05
C MET A 185 -15.25 12.41 1.39
N ASN A 186 -14.56 13.52 1.19
CA ASN A 186 -15.13 14.72 0.58
C ASN A 186 -15.40 14.54 -0.92
N GLU A 187 -14.44 13.97 -1.66
CA GLU A 187 -14.57 13.76 -3.11
C GLU A 187 -15.56 12.65 -3.47
N ASN A 188 -15.77 11.70 -2.55
CA ASN A 188 -16.71 10.59 -2.71
C ASN A 188 -17.98 10.75 -1.87
N ALA A 189 -18.31 11.98 -1.43
CA ALA A 189 -19.44 12.30 -0.56
C ALA A 189 -20.79 11.72 -1.02
N GLN A 190 -21.02 11.63 -2.33
CA GLN A 190 -22.23 11.06 -2.92
C GLN A 190 -22.50 9.61 -2.47
N TYR A 191 -21.46 8.85 -2.14
CA TYR A 191 -21.55 7.45 -1.72
C TYR A 191 -21.78 7.28 -0.21
N PHE A 192 -21.66 8.35 0.59
CA PHE A 192 -21.70 8.31 2.06
C PHE A 192 -22.98 8.92 2.67
N LYS A 193 -24.13 8.87 1.98
CA LYS A 193 -25.41 9.43 2.47
C LYS A 193 -25.78 8.94 3.89
N LYS A 194 -26.17 9.89 4.75
CA LYS A 194 -26.11 9.86 6.23
C LYS A 194 -27.16 9.03 6.99
N GLU A 195 -28.03 8.27 6.35
CA GLU A 195 -29.28 7.82 7.02
C GLU A 195 -29.15 6.61 7.98
N ALA A 196 -27.97 5.99 8.11
CA ALA A 196 -27.72 5.02 9.18
C ALA A 196 -26.24 5.03 9.57
N ASN A 197 -25.92 4.69 10.84
CA ASN A 197 -24.56 4.54 11.35
C ASN A 197 -23.69 3.52 10.57
N THR A 198 -24.25 2.86 9.57
CA THR A 198 -23.57 2.14 8.49
C THR A 198 -24.14 2.63 7.17
N THR A 199 -23.39 3.45 6.43
CA THR A 199 -23.80 3.78 5.05
C THR A 199 -23.29 2.70 4.12
N CYS A 200 -24.23 1.99 3.50
CA CYS A 200 -23.95 1.08 2.42
C CYS A 200 -23.49 1.88 1.19
N CYS A 201 -22.30 1.56 0.69
CA CYS A 201 -21.87 2.01 -0.61
C CYS A 201 -22.26 0.93 -1.60
N ASP A 202 -23.33 1.19 -2.35
CA ASP A 202 -23.67 0.33 -3.47
C ASP A 202 -22.67 0.59 -4.59
N LEU A 203 -21.63 -0.24 -4.59
CA LEU A 203 -20.70 -0.32 -5.68
C LEU A 203 -21.38 -1.20 -6.71
N GLU A 204 -22.14 -0.56 -7.61
CA GLU A 204 -22.88 -1.19 -8.72
C GLU A 204 -21.99 -2.11 -9.60
N ASP A 205 -20.66 -2.05 -9.44
CA ASP A 205 -19.68 -2.84 -10.15
C ASP A 205 -19.02 -3.90 -9.23
N CYS A 206 -19.43 -5.15 -9.45
CA CYS A 206 -19.38 -6.33 -8.58
C CYS A 206 -18.01 -7.03 -8.48
N TYR A 207 -16.92 -6.27 -8.50
CA TYR A 207 -15.54 -6.81 -8.45
C TYR A 207 -14.80 -6.39 -7.18
N LEU A 208 -15.50 -6.45 -6.05
CA LEU A 208 -14.88 -6.31 -4.75
C LEU A 208 -14.51 -7.67 -4.19
N CYS A 209 -13.34 -7.74 -3.59
CA CYS A 209 -12.90 -8.90 -2.86
C CYS A 209 -13.03 -8.66 -1.36
N GLY A 210 -13.17 -9.74 -0.60
CA GLY A 210 -13.20 -9.67 0.84
C GLY A 210 -12.67 -10.93 1.49
N ILE A 211 -12.16 -10.75 2.70
CA ILE A 211 -11.54 -11.75 3.54
C ILE A 211 -12.53 -12.19 4.60
N MET A 212 -12.66 -13.49 4.78
CA MET A 212 -13.43 -14.01 5.91
C MET A 212 -12.76 -13.64 7.23
N GLU A 213 -13.52 -13.05 8.15
CA GLU A 213 -13.09 -12.65 9.48
C GLU A 213 -12.33 -13.77 10.21
N THR A 214 -12.81 -15.00 10.07
CA THR A 214 -12.22 -16.20 10.69
C THR A 214 -10.83 -16.53 10.17
N SER A 215 -10.45 -16.03 8.99
CA SER A 215 -9.15 -16.24 8.37
C SER A 215 -8.05 -15.35 8.96
N LEU A 216 -8.41 -14.18 9.51
CA LEU A 216 -7.44 -13.28 10.15
C LEU A 216 -6.93 -13.87 11.46
N VAL A 217 -5.65 -13.65 11.76
CA VAL A 217 -5.05 -14.10 13.03
C VAL A 217 -5.65 -13.37 14.23
N ASP A 218 -5.77 -12.04 14.14
CA ASP A 218 -6.38 -11.20 15.17
C ASP A 218 -7.12 -10.03 14.53
N LEU A 219 -8.45 -10.07 14.55
CA LEU A 219 -9.31 -9.02 13.98
C LEU A 219 -9.10 -7.67 14.68
N LYS A 220 -8.78 -7.65 15.98
CA LYS A 220 -8.71 -6.41 16.77
C LYS A 220 -7.60 -5.48 16.31
N LYS A 221 -6.57 -6.04 15.65
CA LYS A 221 -5.44 -5.30 15.06
C LYS A 221 -5.77 -4.62 13.73
N TRP A 222 -6.99 -4.74 13.23
CA TRP A 222 -7.40 -4.14 11.95
C TRP A 222 -8.43 -3.05 12.15
N HIS A 223 -8.24 -1.94 11.44
CA HIS A 223 -9.31 -1.03 11.07
C HIS A 223 -10.14 -1.71 9.99
N VAL A 224 -11.38 -2.08 10.32
CA VAL A 224 -12.32 -2.69 9.37
C VAL A 224 -13.17 -1.60 8.74
N LEU A 225 -12.82 -1.22 7.51
CA LEU A 225 -13.37 -0.04 6.85
C LEU A 225 -14.51 -0.37 5.90
N MET A 226 -14.51 -1.57 5.32
CA MET A 226 -15.58 -2.06 4.46
C MET A 226 -15.87 -3.54 4.75
N LYS A 227 -17.15 -3.92 4.67
CA LYS A 227 -17.62 -5.31 4.79
C LYS A 227 -18.80 -5.57 3.86
N SER A 228 -19.07 -6.83 3.51
CA SER A 228 -20.31 -7.17 2.79
C SER A 228 -21.53 -6.85 3.65
N ALA A 229 -22.56 -6.26 3.04
CA ALA A 229 -23.86 -6.04 3.69
C ALA A 229 -24.62 -7.35 3.90
N HIS A 230 -24.50 -8.30 2.95
CA HIS A 230 -25.19 -9.59 3.00
C HIS A 230 -24.42 -10.65 3.79
N HIS A 231 -23.08 -10.56 3.82
CA HIS A 231 -22.21 -11.46 4.56
C HIS A 231 -21.28 -10.67 5.49
N PRO A 232 -21.75 -10.13 6.64
CA PRO A 232 -21.00 -9.19 7.47
C PRO A 232 -19.63 -9.66 7.97
N LYS A 233 -19.36 -10.97 7.93
CA LYS A 233 -18.07 -11.59 8.26
C LYS A 233 -17.06 -11.53 7.11
N GLN A 234 -17.45 -11.07 5.93
CA GLN A 234 -16.58 -10.88 4.77
C GLN A 234 -16.16 -9.41 4.72
N LEU A 235 -14.86 -9.18 4.92
CA LEU A 235 -14.27 -7.87 5.16
C LEU A 235 -13.45 -7.44 3.94
N SER A 236 -13.73 -6.28 3.37
CA SER A 236 -13.21 -5.92 2.03
C SER A 236 -12.05 -4.95 2.07
N LEU A 237 -12.07 -3.96 2.97
CA LEU A 237 -10.98 -2.99 3.12
C LEU A 237 -10.49 -3.02 4.58
N LEU A 238 -9.23 -3.42 4.75
CA LEU A 238 -8.61 -3.60 6.06
C LEU A 238 -7.28 -2.87 6.10
N VAL A 239 -7.06 -2.06 7.14
CA VAL A 239 -5.75 -1.44 7.40
C VAL A 239 -5.27 -1.86 8.79
N HIS A 240 -4.03 -2.32 8.90
CA HIS A 240 -3.47 -2.73 10.18
C HIS A 240 -3.22 -1.52 11.09
N LYS A 241 -3.58 -1.62 12.37
CA LYS A 241 -3.48 -0.53 13.35
C LYS A 241 -2.05 -0.18 13.71
N ASP A 242 -1.18 -1.20 13.75
CA ASP A 242 0.20 -1.05 14.24
C ASP A 242 1.26 -1.02 13.13
N TYR A 243 0.92 -1.42 11.90
CA TYR A 243 1.87 -1.67 10.82
C TYR A 243 1.36 -1.09 9.51
N LYS A 244 2.27 -0.76 8.59
CA LYS A 244 1.95 -0.25 7.25
C LYS A 244 1.45 -1.37 6.33
N VAL A 245 0.36 -2.03 6.70
CA VAL A 245 -0.19 -3.19 6.00
C VAL A 245 -1.65 -2.96 5.66
N MET A 246 -2.04 -3.28 4.42
CA MET A 246 -3.42 -3.13 3.95
C MET A 246 -3.85 -4.33 3.10
N PHE A 247 -5.11 -4.76 3.28
CA PHE A 247 -5.84 -5.53 2.28
C PHE A 247 -6.79 -4.58 1.55
N THR A 248 -6.68 -4.55 0.21
CA THR A 248 -7.54 -3.73 -0.64
C THR A 248 -8.79 -4.52 -1.05
N PRO A 249 -9.96 -3.88 -1.19
CA PRO A 249 -11.18 -4.53 -1.64
C PRO A 249 -11.18 -4.82 -3.14
N TRP A 250 -10.06 -4.68 -3.84
CA TRP A 250 -10.01 -4.67 -5.29
C TRP A 250 -9.73 -6.07 -5.88
N TYR A 251 -10.64 -6.58 -6.72
CA TYR A 251 -10.50 -7.89 -7.35
C TYR A 251 -9.72 -7.88 -8.68
N GLY A 252 -9.42 -6.73 -9.29
CA GLY A 252 -8.64 -6.72 -10.53
C GLY A 252 -9.38 -6.32 -11.80
N CYS A 253 -10.71 -6.22 -11.81
CA CYS A 253 -11.49 -5.89 -13.02
C CYS A 253 -12.72 -5.02 -12.70
N SER A 254 -12.59 -3.81 -12.14
CA SER A 254 -13.77 -2.92 -12.09
C SER A 254 -13.82 -2.12 -13.39
N HIS A 255 -14.75 -2.45 -14.28
CA HIS A 255 -14.95 -1.70 -15.51
C HIS A 255 -15.59 -0.36 -15.16
N LYS A 256 -14.76 0.71 -15.09
CA LYS A 256 -15.18 2.12 -14.99
C LYS A 256 -15.62 2.60 -13.61
N ASN A 257 -15.44 1.81 -12.54
CA ASN A 257 -15.78 2.28 -11.20
C ASN A 257 -14.68 3.19 -10.59
N GLN A 258 -14.85 4.51 -10.71
CA GLN A 258 -13.91 5.52 -10.20
C GLN A 258 -13.66 5.37 -8.69
N VAL A 259 -14.66 5.02 -7.89
CA VAL A 259 -14.45 4.89 -6.44
C VAL A 259 -13.53 3.73 -6.07
N SER A 260 -13.49 2.65 -6.86
CA SER A 260 -12.54 1.53 -6.69
C SER A 260 -11.11 1.98 -7.00
N HIS A 261 -10.96 2.91 -7.94
CA HIS A 261 -9.69 3.57 -8.21
C HIS A 261 -9.28 4.48 -7.05
N ASP A 262 -10.20 5.33 -6.60
CA ASP A 262 -10.01 6.28 -5.50
C ASP A 262 -9.71 5.58 -4.18
N ILE A 263 -10.35 4.45 -3.87
CA ILE A 263 -10.03 3.63 -2.70
C ILE A 263 -8.55 3.21 -2.76
N VAL A 264 -8.06 2.67 -3.88
CA VAL A 264 -6.65 2.28 -3.96
C VAL A 264 -5.74 3.51 -3.86
N LEU A 265 -6.08 4.60 -4.56
CA LEU A 265 -5.32 5.85 -4.53
C LEU A 265 -5.17 6.42 -3.12
N TYR A 266 -6.28 6.76 -2.49
CA TYR A 266 -6.29 7.48 -1.22
C TYR A 266 -5.80 6.63 -0.05
N PHE A 267 -6.10 5.34 -0.05
CA PHE A 267 -5.63 4.47 1.03
C PHE A 267 -4.15 4.08 0.90
N CYS A 268 -3.62 3.95 -0.32
CA CYS A 268 -2.16 3.83 -0.48
C CYS A 268 -1.44 5.10 -0.02
N ARG A 269 -1.97 6.28 -0.36
CA ARG A 269 -1.43 7.57 0.11
C ARG A 269 -1.50 7.68 1.64
N TYR A 270 -2.63 7.32 2.25
CA TYR A 270 -2.77 7.26 3.70
C TYR A 270 -1.71 6.34 4.33
N LEU A 271 -1.53 5.14 3.79
CA LEU A 271 -0.57 4.15 4.29
C LEU A 271 0.87 4.65 4.22
N LEU A 272 1.24 5.26 3.09
CA LEU A 272 2.60 5.72 2.81
C LEU A 272 2.95 7.02 3.54
N TYR A 273 1.97 7.91 3.68
CA TYR A 273 2.24 9.27 4.14
C TYR A 273 1.70 9.59 5.51
N ASP A 274 0.58 9.05 5.96
CA ASP A 274 -0.14 9.61 7.11
C ASP A 274 -0.24 8.63 8.30
N ALA A 275 -0.53 7.35 8.04
CA ALA A 275 -0.96 6.37 9.03
C ALA A 275 -0.01 6.20 10.23
N PHE A 276 1.27 6.56 10.06
CA PHE A 276 2.31 6.34 11.06
C PHE A 276 3.27 7.52 11.29
N GLN A 277 2.98 8.74 10.78
CA GLN A 277 3.92 9.88 10.88
C GLN A 277 4.33 10.21 12.33
N SER A 278 3.37 10.23 13.25
CA SER A 278 3.63 10.53 14.67
C SER A 278 4.58 9.53 15.32
N SER A 279 4.55 8.28 14.85
CA SER A 279 5.43 7.23 15.36
C SER A 279 6.81 7.22 14.71
N GLU A 280 6.90 7.59 13.42
CA GLU A 280 8.17 7.72 12.72
C GLU A 280 9.00 8.88 13.24
N SER A 281 8.38 10.02 13.55
CA SER A 281 9.08 11.14 14.19
C SER A 281 9.66 10.69 15.52
N THR A 282 8.87 10.00 16.34
CA THR A 282 9.31 9.47 17.64
C THR A 282 10.42 8.41 17.48
N MET A 283 10.34 7.54 16.48
CA MET A 283 11.38 6.54 16.18
C MET A 283 12.67 7.17 15.66
N LYS A 284 12.58 8.16 14.75
CA LYS A 284 13.72 8.93 14.26
C LYS A 284 14.39 9.69 15.40
N THR A 285 13.61 10.35 16.25
CA THR A 285 14.11 11.02 17.46
C THR A 285 14.75 10.02 18.41
N ARG A 286 14.15 8.83 18.62
CA ARG A 286 14.75 7.78 19.47
C ARG A 286 16.06 7.26 18.90
N LEU A 287 16.12 6.97 17.60
CA LEU A 287 17.33 6.50 16.91
C LEU A 287 18.42 7.58 16.92
N LEU A 288 18.06 8.84 16.66
CA LEU A 288 18.97 9.97 16.74
C LEU A 288 19.49 10.14 18.17
N ASN A 289 18.63 10.03 19.18
CA ASN A 289 19.05 10.08 20.58
C ASN A 289 19.92 8.88 20.95
N GLN A 290 19.69 7.68 20.41
CA GLN A 290 20.56 6.52 20.60
C GLN A 290 21.92 6.73 19.94
N LEU A 291 21.97 7.30 18.74
CA LEU A 291 23.21 7.64 18.04
C LEU A 291 23.99 8.75 18.74
N LEU A 292 23.30 9.77 19.27
CA LEU A 292 23.91 10.88 20.01
C LEU A 292 24.35 10.48 21.42
N ASN A 293 23.67 9.51 22.05
CA ASN A 293 23.99 8.98 23.38
C ASN A 293 24.87 7.73 23.35
N LEU A 294 25.44 7.37 22.19
CA LEU A 294 26.54 6.42 22.10
C LEU A 294 27.85 7.20 22.28
N PRO A 295 28.48 7.20 23.47
CA PRO A 295 29.87 7.59 23.57
C PRO A 295 30.70 6.50 22.84
N GLN A 296 31.58 6.93 21.94
CA GLN A 296 32.59 6.12 21.20
C GLN A 296 32.29 5.76 19.73
N PHE A 297 32.15 6.77 18.87
CA PHE A 297 32.56 6.63 17.45
C PHE A 297 33.70 7.59 17.06
N TRP A 298 34.48 8.07 18.03
CA TRP A 298 35.64 8.94 17.78
C TRP A 298 36.98 8.21 17.58
N ASP A 299 37.01 6.87 17.53
CA ASP A 299 38.27 6.11 17.40
C ASP A 299 38.29 5.08 16.25
N ILE A 300 37.69 5.42 15.11
CA ILE A 300 38.09 4.75 13.86
C ILE A 300 39.20 5.60 13.23
N ASN A 301 40.43 5.36 13.70
CA ASN A 301 41.64 5.77 13.01
C ASN A 301 41.60 5.18 11.60
N VAL A 302 41.29 6.03 10.61
CA VAL A 302 41.56 5.78 9.20
C VAL A 302 43.09 5.75 9.05
N ARG A 303 43.69 4.57 9.22
CA ARG A 303 45.06 4.34 8.74
C ARG A 303 45.01 4.33 7.22
N THR A 304 45.31 5.49 6.63
CA THR A 304 45.76 5.60 5.24
C THR A 304 47.05 4.79 5.11
N HIS A 305 46.97 3.57 4.58
CA HIS A 305 48.14 2.94 3.97
C HIS A 305 48.32 3.53 2.56
N VAL A 306 49.06 4.63 2.50
CA VAL A 306 49.83 4.99 1.31
C VAL A 306 51.23 4.47 1.60
N GLY A 307 51.59 3.35 0.99
CA GLY A 307 52.96 2.85 0.92
C GLY A 307 53.37 2.85 -0.54
N PHE A 308 54.10 3.90 -0.94
CA PHE A 308 55.01 3.84 -2.07
C PHE A 308 56.22 3.01 -1.64
N GLU A 309 56.50 1.94 -2.38
CA GLU A 309 57.84 1.54 -2.85
C GLU A 309 57.66 0.72 -4.14
#